data_AF-A0A6I4XNF6-F1
#
_entry.id   AF-A0A6I4XNF6-F1
#
_cell.length_a   1.000
_cell.length_b   1.000
_cell.length_c   1.000
_cell.angle_alpha   90.00
_cell.angle_beta   90.00
_cell.angle_gamma   90.00
#
_symmetry.space_group_name_H-M   'P 1'
#
loop_
_entity.id
_entity.type
_entity.pdbx_description
1 polymer ?
#
loop_
_entity_poly.entity_id
_entity_poly.type
_entity_poly.pdbx_seq_one_letter_code
_entity_poly.pdbx_strand_id
1 'polypeptide(L)'
;VPEYLTFLKEINVDKITLGDPGIVFIMQRDGLEIPYVYDGETLVTSSRQINFWSKRGAIGAVLAREVPFEEMVAMEENLAVPAEILVYGATCIHQSKRPLIQNYYNYTKNDKGVTKDEGLFISEPKKPET
;
A
#
# COMPACT_ATOMS: atom_id res chain seq x y z
N VAL A 1 5.62 12.82 -10.81
CA VAL A 1 5.07 12.87 -9.43
C VAL A 1 4.74 14.29 -9.01
N PRO A 2 5.68 15.28 -9.06
CA PRO A 2 5.36 16.65 -8.65
C PRO A 2 4.18 17.26 -9.41
N GLU A 3 4.15 17.15 -10.74
CA GLU A 3 3.04 17.63 -11.59
C GLU A 3 1.68 17.06 -11.18
N TYR A 4 1.65 15.77 -10.79
CA TYR A 4 0.42 15.12 -10.36
C TYR A 4 -0.02 15.58 -8.97
N LEU A 5 0.92 15.80 -8.04
CA LEU A 5 0.61 16.38 -6.73
C LEU A 5 0.09 17.81 -6.85
N THR A 6 0.65 18.61 -7.75
CA THR A 6 0.14 19.95 -8.06
C THR A 6 -1.30 19.88 -8.56
N PHE A 7 -1.58 19.01 -9.53
CA PHE A 7 -2.94 18.80 -10.03
C PHE A 7 -3.91 18.39 -8.90
N LEU A 8 -3.53 17.44 -8.04
CA LEU A 8 -4.36 17.00 -6.92
C LEU A 8 -4.67 18.13 -5.92
N LYS A 9 -3.69 19.00 -5.67
CA LYS A 9 -3.86 20.18 -4.82
C LYS A 9 -4.79 21.22 -5.48
N GLU A 10 -4.64 21.47 -6.78
CA GLU A 10 -5.48 22.41 -7.53
C GLU A 10 -6.95 22.00 -7.54
N ILE A 11 -7.24 20.71 -7.64
CA ILE A 11 -8.62 20.18 -7.58
C ILE A 11 -9.14 20.02 -6.15
N ASN A 12 -8.35 20.36 -5.13
CA ASN A 12 -8.69 20.29 -3.71
C ASN A 12 -9.15 18.89 -3.25
N VAL A 13 -8.37 17.85 -3.52
CA VAL A 13 -8.67 16.52 -2.96
C VAL A 13 -8.64 16.54 -1.43
N ASP A 14 -9.58 15.85 -0.78
CA ASP A 14 -9.67 15.82 0.68
C ASP A 14 -8.48 15.11 1.33
N LYS A 15 -8.06 13.98 0.74
CA LYS A 15 -6.90 13.21 1.18
C LYS A 15 -6.35 12.30 0.08
N ILE A 16 -5.10 11.91 0.23
CA ILE A 16 -4.44 10.89 -0.59
C ILE A 16 -3.97 9.71 0.27
N THR A 17 -3.79 8.55 -0.34
CA THR A 17 -3.13 7.40 0.29
C THR A 17 -1.78 7.20 -0.38
N LEU A 18 -0.71 7.04 0.41
CA LEU A 18 0.64 6.86 -0.12
C LEU A 18 1.46 5.90 0.75
N GLY A 19 2.29 5.08 0.11
CA GLY A 19 3.23 4.20 0.80
C GLY A 19 4.70 4.59 0.68
N ASP A 20 5.06 5.38 -0.34
CA ASP A 20 6.44 5.79 -0.60
C ASP A 20 6.82 7.05 0.23
N PRO A 21 7.78 6.94 1.19
CA PRO A 21 8.30 8.07 1.95
C PRO A 21 8.81 9.24 1.11
N GLY A 22 9.29 8.98 -0.11
CA GLY A 22 9.80 10.00 -1.02
C GLY A 22 8.72 11.01 -1.43
N ILE A 23 7.45 10.58 -1.48
CA ILE A 23 6.33 11.47 -1.78
C ILE A 23 6.14 12.48 -0.65
N VAL A 24 6.25 12.06 0.61
CA VAL A 24 6.16 12.96 1.78
C VAL A 24 7.27 14.02 1.72
N PHE A 25 8.49 13.61 1.37
CA PHE A 25 9.61 14.55 1.20
C PHE A 25 9.34 15.57 0.09
N ILE A 26 8.85 15.12 -1.07
CA ILE A 26 8.52 16.01 -2.20
C ILE A 26 7.43 17.01 -1.79
N MET A 27 6.37 16.54 -1.12
CA MET A 27 5.27 17.40 -0.67
C MET A 27 5.75 18.50 0.28
N GLN A 28 6.60 18.16 1.25
CA GLN A 28 7.16 19.12 2.21
C GLN A 28 8.15 20.09 1.56
N ARG A 29 8.99 19.61 0.65
CA ARG A 29 9.99 20.44 -0.04
C ARG A 29 9.34 21.46 -0.98
N ASP A 30 8.29 21.05 -1.69
CA ASP A 30 7.67 21.84 -2.76
C ASP A 30 6.43 22.61 -2.30
N GLY A 31 6.05 22.53 -1.01
CA GLY A 31 4.85 23.19 -0.47
C GLY A 31 3.56 22.63 -1.09
N LEU A 32 3.53 21.33 -1.36
CA LEU A 32 2.42 20.59 -1.95
C LEU A 32 1.71 19.74 -0.90
N GLU A 33 1.54 20.28 0.31
CA GLU A 33 0.87 19.56 1.40
C GLU A 33 -0.58 19.28 1.04
N ILE A 34 -0.93 18.00 1.11
CA ILE A 34 -2.27 17.44 0.96
C ILE A 34 -2.42 16.48 2.14
N PRO A 35 -3.56 16.44 2.85
CA PRO A 35 -3.78 15.46 3.92
C PRO A 35 -3.55 14.05 3.39
N TYR A 36 -2.84 13.20 4.13
CA TYR A 36 -2.54 11.85 3.66
C TYR A 36 -2.69 10.77 4.71
N VAL A 37 -3.09 9.59 4.25
CA VAL A 37 -3.07 8.33 5.00
C VAL A 37 -1.82 7.56 4.58
N TYR A 38 -1.00 7.16 5.56
CA TYR A 38 0.19 6.36 5.28
C TYR A 38 -0.18 4.88 5.10
N ASP A 39 0.08 4.34 3.91
CA ASP A 39 -0.17 2.94 3.57
C ASP A 39 1.14 2.26 3.15
N GLY A 40 1.87 1.77 4.15
CA GLY A 40 3.09 0.99 3.94
C GLY A 40 2.85 -0.48 3.64
N GLU A 41 1.62 -0.87 3.28
CA GLU A 41 1.17 -2.26 3.12
C GLU A 41 1.56 -3.16 4.32
N THR A 42 2.57 -4.01 4.16
CA THR A 42 2.99 -4.98 5.18
C THR A 42 3.88 -4.38 6.27
N LEU A 43 4.25 -3.10 6.17
CA LEU A 43 5.23 -2.46 7.05
C LEU A 43 4.64 -1.75 8.27
N VAL A 44 3.32 -1.47 8.28
CA VAL A 44 2.67 -0.71 9.34
C VAL A 44 2.12 -1.68 10.39
N THR A 45 2.95 -2.05 11.36
CA THR A 45 2.63 -3.10 12.36
C THR A 45 2.61 -2.62 13.80
N SER A 46 2.92 -1.34 14.06
CA SER A 46 2.98 -0.80 15.43
C SER A 46 2.51 0.65 15.54
N SER A 47 1.95 1.01 16.70
CA SER A 47 1.58 2.40 17.03
C SER A 47 2.77 3.35 16.92
N ARG A 48 3.98 2.90 17.27
CA ARG A 48 5.20 3.72 17.16
C ARG A 48 5.48 4.16 15.72
N GLN A 49 5.30 3.26 14.75
CA GLN A 49 5.46 3.60 13.33
C GLN A 49 4.36 4.55 12.85
N ILE A 50 3.11 4.30 13.24
CA ILE A 50 1.99 5.17 12.90
C ILE A 50 2.23 6.59 13.45
N ASN A 51 2.62 6.68 14.72
CA ASN A 51 2.91 7.95 15.38
C ASN A 51 4.14 8.67 14.80
N PHE A 52 5.09 7.93 14.25
CA PHE A 52 6.22 8.52 13.51
C PHE A 52 5.75 9.27 12.25
N TRP A 53 4.75 8.72 11.55
CA TRP A 53 4.14 9.34 10.38
C TRP A 53 3.16 10.45 10.73
N SER A 54 2.41 10.31 11.83
CA SER A 54 1.59 11.40 12.39
C SER A 54 2.43 12.67 12.61
N LYS A 55 3.63 12.53 13.20
CA LYS A 55 4.58 13.65 13.37
C LYS A 55 5.07 14.28 12.06
N ARG A 56 4.83 13.63 10.92
CA ARG A 56 5.18 14.09 9.56
C ARG A 56 3.94 14.51 8.75
N GLY A 57 2.81 14.71 9.42
CA GLY A 57 1.58 15.21 8.83
C GLY A 57 0.62 14.13 8.33
N ALA A 58 0.89 12.85 8.57
CA ALA A 58 -0.09 11.80 8.27
C ALA A 58 -1.33 12.00 9.17
N ILE A 59 -2.51 11.96 8.57
CA ILE A 59 -3.80 12.07 9.29
C ILE A 59 -4.37 10.69 9.66
N GLY A 60 -3.71 9.62 9.23
CA GLY A 60 -4.05 8.24 9.55
C GLY A 60 -3.06 7.26 8.93
N ALA A 61 -3.25 5.97 9.17
CA ALA A 61 -2.46 4.92 8.56
C ALA A 61 -3.27 3.66 8.23
N VAL A 62 -2.87 2.93 7.19
CA VAL A 62 -3.39 1.59 6.89
C VAL A 62 -2.52 0.57 7.63
N LEU A 63 -3.12 -0.22 8.50
CA LEU A 63 -2.47 -1.31 9.23
C LEU A 63 -2.17 -2.48 8.31
N ALA A 64 -1.02 -3.11 8.56
CA ALA A 64 -0.67 -4.38 7.97
C ALA A 64 -1.68 -5.45 8.40
N ARG A 65 -2.13 -6.25 7.43
CA ARG A 65 -3.16 -7.28 7.63
C ARG A 65 -2.67 -8.47 8.46
N GLU A 66 -1.36 -8.57 8.68
CA GLU A 66 -0.73 -9.62 9.50
C GLU A 66 -0.77 -9.30 11.00
N VAL A 67 -1.16 -8.08 11.38
CA VAL A 67 -1.31 -7.71 12.80
C VAL A 67 -2.50 -8.51 13.38
N PRO A 68 -2.32 -9.27 14.47
CA PRO A 68 -3.43 -9.97 15.13
C PRO A 68 -4.44 -8.99 15.74
N PHE A 69 -5.72 -9.38 15.82
CA PHE A 69 -6.76 -8.52 16.39
C PHE A 69 -6.47 -8.09 17.83
N GLU A 70 -5.95 -8.99 18.67
CA GLU A 70 -5.59 -8.68 20.07
C GLU A 70 -4.51 -7.57 20.14
N GLU A 71 -3.54 -7.60 19.23
CA GLU A 71 -2.52 -6.55 19.10
C GLU A 71 -3.12 -5.23 18.59
N MET A 72 -4.12 -5.27 17.70
CA MET A 72 -4.82 -4.06 17.26
C MET A 72 -5.55 -3.39 18.43
N VAL A 73 -6.22 -4.17 19.28
CA VAL A 73 -6.92 -3.66 20.47
C VAL A 73 -5.93 -3.01 21.43
N ALA A 74 -4.80 -3.67 21.72
CA ALA A 74 -3.75 -3.10 22.57
C ALA A 74 -3.08 -1.86 21.95
N MET A 75 -3.01 -1.78 20.62
CA MET A 75 -2.41 -0.67 19.90
C MET A 75 -3.25 0.61 20.00
N GLU A 76 -4.59 0.48 20.02
CA GLU A 76 -5.55 1.58 19.96
C GLU A 76 -5.27 2.67 21.01
N GLU A 77 -4.97 2.27 22.26
CA GLU A 77 -4.65 3.18 23.36
C GLU A 77 -3.44 4.09 23.10
N ASN A 78 -2.58 3.72 22.14
CA ASN A 78 -1.32 4.40 21.86
C ASN A 78 -1.32 5.19 20.54
N LEU A 79 -2.42 5.15 19.77
CA LEU A 79 -2.49 5.79 18.46
C LEU A 79 -2.70 7.32 18.57
N ALA A 80 -1.83 8.09 17.92
CA ALA A 80 -1.99 9.54 17.79
C ALA A 80 -2.93 9.94 16.64
N VAL A 81 -3.14 9.03 15.68
CA VAL A 81 -4.03 9.21 14.53
C VAL A 81 -4.77 7.91 14.26
N PRO A 82 -5.97 7.96 13.64
CA PRO A 82 -6.72 6.75 13.31
C PRO A 82 -5.94 5.76 12.46
N ALA A 83 -6.14 4.48 12.72
CA ALA A 83 -5.66 3.39 11.88
C ALA A 83 -6.85 2.70 11.19
N GLU A 84 -6.68 2.32 9.92
CA GLU A 84 -7.68 1.57 9.14
C GLU A 84 -7.10 0.22 8.70
N ILE A 85 -7.94 -0.81 8.56
CA ILE A 85 -7.53 -2.13 8.11
C ILE A 85 -8.50 -2.64 7.04
N LEU A 86 -7.97 -3.32 6.02
CA LEU A 86 -8.78 -3.98 5.01
C LEU A 86 -9.36 -5.29 5.56
N VAL A 87 -10.67 -5.31 5.82
CA VAL A 87 -11.40 -6.50 6.31
C VAL A 87 -11.75 -7.47 5.18
N TYR A 88 -12.08 -6.95 3.99
CA TYR A 88 -12.48 -7.76 2.84
C TYR A 88 -11.99 -7.12 1.54
N GLY A 89 -11.52 -7.94 0.60
CA GLY A 89 -11.06 -7.50 -0.72
C GLY A 89 -9.73 -8.14 -1.13
N ALA A 90 -9.26 -7.78 -2.32
CA ALA A 90 -7.97 -8.25 -2.82
C ALA A 90 -6.83 -7.59 -2.04
N THR A 91 -5.84 -8.39 -1.65
CA THR A 91 -4.62 -7.92 -0.98
C THR A 91 -3.43 -8.22 -1.87
N CYS A 92 -2.51 -7.26 -2.02
CA CYS A 92 -1.18 -7.57 -2.51
C CYS A 92 -0.49 -8.39 -1.42
N ILE A 93 -0.18 -9.66 -1.72
CA ILE A 93 0.66 -10.47 -0.83
C ILE A 93 2.12 -10.10 -1.08
N HIS A 94 2.52 -9.87 -2.33
CA HIS A 94 3.82 -9.34 -2.76
C HIS A 94 3.70 -8.65 -4.13
N GLN A 95 4.30 -7.48 -4.32
CA GLN A 95 4.50 -6.90 -5.65
C GLN A 95 5.97 -7.07 -6.08
N SER A 96 6.29 -8.20 -6.70
CA SER A 96 7.59 -8.38 -7.34
C SER A 96 7.62 -7.59 -8.65
N LYS A 97 8.30 -6.44 -8.68
CA LYS A 97 8.63 -5.73 -9.94
C LYS A 97 9.57 -6.53 -10.85
N ARG A 98 10.04 -7.70 -10.40
CA ARG A 98 10.83 -8.61 -11.23
C ARG A 98 9.89 -9.31 -12.22
N PRO A 99 10.21 -9.36 -13.52
CA PRO A 99 9.38 -10.01 -14.52
C PRO A 99 9.55 -11.54 -14.42
N LEU A 100 9.04 -12.13 -13.33
CA LEU A 100 9.31 -13.52 -12.94
C LEU A 100 8.93 -14.53 -14.05
N ILE A 101 7.72 -14.38 -14.61
CA ILE A 101 7.23 -15.25 -15.69
C ILE A 101 8.06 -15.06 -16.96
N GLN A 102 8.40 -13.81 -17.33
CA GLN A 102 9.23 -13.55 -18.51
C GLN A 102 10.61 -14.16 -18.35
N ASN A 103 11.22 -14.02 -17.16
CA ASN A 103 12.53 -14.61 -16.86
C ASN A 103 12.47 -16.14 -16.93
N TYR A 104 11.38 -16.75 -16.44
CA TYR A 104 11.16 -18.19 -16.49
C TYR A 104 10.96 -18.70 -17.93
N TYR A 105 10.16 -18.01 -18.75
CA TYR A 105 9.99 -18.36 -20.18
C TYR A 105 11.29 -18.21 -20.96
N ASN A 106 12.06 -17.14 -20.72
CA ASN A 106 13.38 -16.95 -21.31
C ASN A 106 14.35 -18.09 -20.93
N TYR A 107 14.36 -18.51 -19.66
CA TYR A 107 15.21 -19.60 -19.18
C TYR A 107 14.81 -20.97 -19.76
N THR A 108 13.51 -21.24 -19.86
CA THR A 108 12.95 -22.49 -20.39
C THR A 108 12.89 -22.54 -21.91
N LYS A 109 13.31 -21.46 -22.60
CA LYS A 109 13.21 -21.28 -24.07
C LYS A 109 11.78 -21.46 -24.58
N ASN A 110 10.82 -20.89 -23.86
CA ASN A 110 9.42 -20.87 -24.25
C ASN A 110 9.13 -19.55 -24.96
N ASP A 111 8.66 -19.60 -26.21
CA ASP A 111 8.45 -18.41 -27.06
C ASP A 111 7.12 -17.68 -26.75
N LYS A 112 6.45 -18.02 -25.64
CA LYS A 112 5.23 -17.33 -25.20
C LYS A 112 5.54 -15.92 -24.70
N GLY A 113 4.78 -14.94 -25.19
CA GLY A 113 4.83 -13.58 -24.68
C GLY A 113 4.09 -13.45 -23.36
N VAL A 114 4.56 -12.60 -22.45
CA VAL A 114 3.87 -12.32 -21.18
C VAL A 114 2.98 -11.09 -21.36
N THR A 115 1.74 -11.28 -21.80
CA THR A 115 0.76 -10.19 -21.92
C THR A 115 -0.35 -10.32 -20.87
N LYS A 116 -1.01 -9.21 -20.54
CA LYS A 116 -2.14 -9.22 -19.60
C LYS A 116 -3.33 -10.03 -20.14
N ASP A 117 -3.47 -10.09 -21.46
CA ASP A 117 -4.58 -10.80 -22.13
C ASP A 117 -4.48 -12.33 -21.98
N GLU A 118 -3.30 -12.86 -21.64
CA GLU A 118 -3.13 -14.30 -21.40
C GLU A 118 -3.75 -14.77 -20.07
N GLY A 119 -4.22 -13.86 -19.22
CA GLY A 119 -4.95 -14.22 -18.00
C GLY A 119 -4.14 -15.10 -17.03
N LEU A 120 -2.84 -14.81 -16.88
CA LEU A 120 -1.89 -15.56 -16.04
C LEU A 120 -2.16 -15.33 -14.53
N PHE A 121 -3.30 -15.82 -14.05
CA PHE A 121 -3.71 -15.76 -12.66
C PHE A 121 -3.52 -17.13 -12.01
N ILE A 122 -2.94 -17.12 -10.82
CA ILE A 122 -2.97 -18.28 -9.92
C ILE A 122 -4.13 -18.04 -8.96
N SER A 123 -5.10 -18.94 -8.96
CA SER A 123 -6.19 -18.94 -7.99
C SER A 123 -6.29 -20.33 -7.37
N GLU A 124 -6.59 -20.38 -6.08
CA GLU A 124 -6.95 -21.65 -5.45
C GLU A 124 -8.31 -22.10 -6.00
N PRO A 125 -8.47 -23.35 -6.45
CA PRO A 125 -9.78 -23.84 -6.88
C PRO A 125 -10.76 -23.77 -5.70
N LYS A 126 -11.89 -23.08 -5.91
CA LYS A 126 -12.96 -23.03 -4.91
C LYS A 126 -13.41 -24.45 -4.56
N LYS A 127 -13.19 -24.88 -3.33
CA LYS A 127 -13.76 -26.13 -2.82
C LYS A 127 -15.25 -25.87 -2.56
N PRO A 128 -16.15 -26.82 -2.87
CA PRO A 128 -17.59 -26.63 -2.64
C PRO A 128 -17.96 -26.37 -1.18
N GLU A 129 -17.07 -26.72 -0.25
CA GLU A 129 -17.31 -26.72 1.20
C GLU A 129 -16.71 -25.51 1.94
N THR A 130 -16.09 -24.58 1.23
CA THR A 130 -15.50 -23.32 1.76
C THR A 130 -15.77 -22.16 0.81
#